data_AF-A0A2W7LR61-F1
#
_entry.id   AF-A0A2W7LR61-F1
#
_cell.length_a   1.000
_cell.length_b   1.000
_cell.length_c   1.000
_cell.angle_alpha   90.00
_cell.angle_beta   90.00
_cell.angle_gamma   90.00
#
_symmetry.space_group_name_H-M   'P 1'
#
loop_
_entity.id
_entity.type
_entity.pdbx_description
1 polymer ?
#
loop_
_entity_poly.entity_id
_entity_poly.type
_entity_poly.pdbx_seq_one_letter_code
_entity_poly.pdbx_strand_id
1 'polypeptide(L)'
;MTAPSVPGSTTDDRFNEVLVLIQSAKQQAIQAVNTQLIELYWQVGAYISRKLEKAEWGDSVVSQLAEHLAQTQPGLRGFTRSNLFRMRQFYEAYHAEEKVAPLVRQLSWSHNLIIFSQSKRPESGSSMSVWLFRKNGRSVNWSVSSKLHCSSEA
;
A
#
# COMPACT_ATOMS: atom_id res chain seq x y z
N MET A 1 25.78 -55.56 12.72
CA MET A 1 26.58 -54.57 13.46
C MET A 1 25.99 -53.20 13.16
N THR A 2 25.32 -52.63 14.15
CA THR A 2 24.50 -51.42 14.12
C THR A 2 25.39 -50.18 14.14
N ALA A 3 25.21 -49.29 13.17
CA ALA A 3 25.85 -47.98 13.17
C ALA A 3 25.22 -47.09 14.27
N PRO A 4 26.01 -46.30 15.02
CA PRO A 4 25.48 -45.43 16.04
C PRO A 4 24.83 -44.20 15.40
N SER A 5 23.57 -43.97 15.74
CA SER A 5 22.79 -42.78 15.39
C SER A 5 23.39 -41.53 16.06
N VAL A 6 23.80 -40.56 15.26
CA VAL A 6 24.33 -39.26 15.69
C VAL A 6 23.22 -38.44 16.37
N PRO A 7 23.36 -38.03 17.64
CA PRO A 7 22.44 -37.08 18.27
C PRO A 7 22.87 -35.66 17.88
N GLY A 8 22.55 -35.22 16.66
CA GLY A 8 22.81 -33.86 16.20
C GLY A 8 21.51 -33.07 16.11
N SER A 9 21.25 -32.16 17.08
CA SER A 9 20.69 -30.80 16.83
C SER A 9 20.22 -30.03 18.08
N THR A 10 20.47 -30.45 19.33
CA THR A 10 19.98 -29.68 20.50
C THR A 10 20.61 -28.30 20.67
N THR A 11 21.80 -28.09 20.09
CA THR A 11 22.54 -26.81 20.13
C THR A 11 21.95 -25.75 19.20
N ASP A 12 21.22 -26.14 18.16
CA ASP A 12 20.62 -25.20 17.20
C ASP A 12 19.26 -24.68 17.69
N ASP A 13 18.50 -25.50 18.43
CA ASP A 13 17.20 -25.12 18.99
C ASP A 13 17.29 -24.01 20.04
N ARG A 14 18.35 -24.00 20.89
CA ARG A 14 18.52 -22.96 21.93
C ARG A 14 18.76 -21.56 21.37
N PHE A 15 19.29 -21.44 20.16
CA PHE A 15 19.50 -20.15 19.49
C PHE A 15 18.30 -19.76 18.64
N ASN A 16 17.37 -20.68 18.39
CA ASN A 16 16.18 -20.43 17.58
C ASN A 16 15.29 -19.35 18.21
N GLU A 17 15.17 -19.31 19.54
CA GLU A 17 14.46 -18.23 20.24
C GLU A 17 15.05 -16.85 19.92
N VAL A 18 16.38 -16.74 19.92
CA VAL A 18 17.09 -15.50 19.56
C VAL A 18 16.88 -15.14 18.09
N LEU A 19 16.91 -16.14 17.18
CA LEU A 19 16.61 -15.92 15.77
C LEU A 19 15.18 -15.43 15.55
N VAL A 20 14.20 -15.99 16.27
CA VAL A 20 12.79 -15.55 16.22
C VAL A 20 12.67 -14.11 16.72
N LEU A 21 13.35 -13.74 17.82
CA LEU A 21 13.37 -12.36 18.31
C LEU A 21 13.95 -11.39 17.27
N ILE A 22 15.07 -11.75 16.64
CA ILE A 22 15.72 -10.92 15.60
C ILE A 22 14.79 -10.77 14.39
N GLN A 23 14.18 -11.85 13.92
CA GLN A 23 13.28 -11.83 12.77
C GLN A 23 12.02 -11.00 13.07
N SER A 24 11.41 -11.19 14.24
CA SER A 24 10.25 -10.42 14.70
C SER A 24 10.56 -8.93 14.76
N ALA A 25 11.68 -8.54 15.38
CA ALA A 25 12.10 -7.14 15.46
C ALA A 25 12.30 -6.51 14.07
N LYS A 26 12.98 -7.24 13.15
CA LYS A 26 13.15 -6.80 11.76
C LYS A 26 11.82 -6.64 11.03
N GLN A 27 10.91 -7.59 11.19
CA GLN A 27 9.60 -7.55 10.54
C GLN A 27 8.77 -6.37 11.04
N GLN A 28 8.77 -6.10 12.34
CA GLN A 28 8.10 -4.94 12.94
C GLN A 28 8.68 -3.63 12.42
N ALA A 29 10.01 -3.51 12.32
CA ALA A 29 10.65 -2.33 11.75
C ALA A 29 10.24 -2.10 10.29
N ILE A 30 10.24 -3.15 9.46
CA ILE A 30 9.80 -3.07 8.06
C ILE A 30 8.32 -2.67 7.96
N GLN A 31 7.45 -3.23 8.82
CA GLN A 31 6.04 -2.88 8.86
C GLN A 31 5.82 -1.41 9.25
N ALA A 32 6.54 -0.92 10.25
CA ALA A 32 6.47 0.48 10.67
C ALA A 32 6.91 1.42 9.54
N VAL A 33 8.04 1.12 8.88
CA VAL A 33 8.54 1.88 7.73
C VAL A 33 7.53 1.86 6.58
N ASN A 34 6.98 0.71 6.24
CA ASN A 34 5.98 0.59 5.18
C ASN A 34 4.73 1.42 5.48
N THR A 35 4.25 1.40 6.72
CA THR A 35 3.08 2.18 7.15
C THR A 35 3.33 3.67 6.97
N GLN A 36 4.49 4.16 7.42
CA GLN A 36 4.87 5.57 7.24
C GLN A 36 5.06 5.93 5.78
N LEU A 37 5.60 5.02 4.97
CA LEU A 37 5.81 5.25 3.53
C LEU A 37 4.48 5.37 2.78
N ILE A 38 3.50 4.52 3.08
CA ILE A 38 2.16 4.59 2.48
C ILE A 38 1.45 5.88 2.90
N GLU A 39 1.59 6.27 4.17
CA GLU A 39 1.06 7.54 4.66
C GLU A 39 1.67 8.74 3.93
N LEU A 40 2.98 8.73 3.75
CA LEU A 40 3.68 9.76 2.97
C LEU A 40 3.14 9.84 1.54
N TYR A 41 2.95 8.69 0.88
CA TYR A 41 2.40 8.65 -0.48
C TYR A 41 0.97 9.18 -0.55
N TRP A 42 0.15 8.88 0.46
CA TRP A 42 -1.18 9.46 0.60
C TRP A 42 -1.14 10.98 0.70
N GLN A 43 -0.29 11.51 1.59
CA GLN A 43 -0.15 12.94 1.81
C GLN A 43 0.40 13.68 0.59
N VAL A 44 1.38 13.10 -0.10
CA VAL A 44 1.92 13.65 -1.36
C VAL A 44 0.84 13.67 -2.44
N GLY A 45 0.06 12.59 -2.56
CA GLY A 45 -1.08 12.52 -3.47
C GLY A 45 -2.12 13.61 -3.21
N ALA A 46 -2.50 13.78 -1.93
CA ALA A 46 -3.42 14.83 -1.48
C ALA A 46 -2.89 16.24 -1.77
N TYR A 47 -1.59 16.45 -1.54
CA TYR A 47 -0.94 17.72 -1.80
C TYR A 47 -0.95 18.08 -3.29
N ILE A 48 -0.55 17.15 -4.15
CA ILE A 48 -0.56 17.33 -5.61
C ILE A 48 -2.00 17.60 -6.08
N SER A 49 -2.97 16.78 -5.66
CA SER A 49 -4.37 16.91 -6.08
C SER A 49 -4.93 18.31 -5.75
N ARG A 50 -4.77 18.78 -4.50
CA ARG A 50 -5.19 20.14 -4.10
C ARG A 50 -4.51 21.26 -4.88
N LYS A 51 -3.23 21.11 -5.22
CA LYS A 51 -2.49 22.11 -6.01
C LYS A 51 -2.98 22.20 -7.45
N LEU A 52 -3.37 21.07 -8.04
CA LEU A 52 -3.96 21.03 -9.37
C LEU A 52 -5.40 21.56 -9.36
N GLU A 53 -6.21 21.20 -8.36
CA GLU A 53 -7.59 21.70 -8.21
C GLU A 53 -7.65 23.22 -8.10
N LYS A 54 -6.68 23.83 -7.40
CA LYS A 54 -6.55 25.29 -7.29
C LYS A 54 -5.97 25.96 -8.54
N ALA A 55 -5.69 25.21 -9.60
CA ALA A 55 -4.99 25.65 -10.81
C ALA A 55 -3.63 26.32 -10.54
N GLU A 56 -3.04 26.11 -9.35
CA GLU A 56 -1.71 26.62 -9.01
C GLU A 56 -0.63 25.81 -9.73
N TRP A 57 -0.88 24.51 -9.94
CA TRP A 57 0.03 23.58 -10.59
C TRP A 57 -0.60 23.00 -11.87
N GLY A 58 0.19 22.96 -12.93
CA GLY A 58 -0.08 22.11 -14.10
C GLY A 58 0.71 20.80 -14.04
N ASP A 59 0.44 19.89 -14.99
CA ASP A 59 1.16 18.62 -15.12
C ASP A 59 2.68 18.77 -15.31
N SER A 60 3.11 19.91 -15.87
CA SER A 60 4.54 20.26 -16.01
C SER A 60 5.21 20.49 -14.65
N VAL A 61 4.50 21.09 -13.68
CA VAL A 61 5.03 21.37 -12.34
C VAL A 61 5.28 20.07 -11.56
N VAL A 62 4.42 19.06 -11.73
CA VAL A 62 4.65 17.72 -11.15
C VAL A 62 5.91 17.07 -11.71
N SER A 63 6.23 17.36 -12.97
CA SER A 63 7.45 16.87 -13.63
C SER A 63 8.69 17.55 -13.07
N GLN A 64 8.63 18.89 -12.92
CA GLN A 64 9.68 19.68 -12.28
C GLN A 64 9.92 19.26 -10.83
N LEU A 65 8.87 18.93 -10.08
CA LEU A 65 8.99 18.39 -8.73
C LEU A 65 9.79 17.08 -8.71
N ALA A 66 9.50 16.15 -9.63
CA ALA A 66 10.23 14.89 -9.70
C ALA A 66 11.72 15.12 -10.03
N GLU A 67 12.02 16.02 -10.96
CA GLU A 67 13.40 16.39 -11.32
C GLU A 67 14.12 17.05 -10.14
N HIS A 68 13.45 18.00 -9.47
CA HIS A 68 14.00 18.68 -8.29
C HIS A 68 14.33 17.69 -7.16
N LEU A 69 13.44 16.73 -6.88
CA LEU A 69 13.69 15.68 -5.90
C LEU A 69 14.86 14.78 -6.28
N ALA A 70 14.97 14.42 -7.56
CA ALA A 70 16.08 13.60 -8.06
C ALA A 70 17.44 14.31 -7.96
N GLN A 71 17.47 15.62 -8.19
CA GLN A 71 18.68 16.44 -8.10
C GLN A 71 19.08 16.73 -6.65
N THR A 72 18.11 17.06 -5.80
CA THR A 72 18.37 17.50 -4.41
C THR A 72 18.72 16.32 -3.51
N GLN A 73 18.10 15.15 -3.74
CA GLN A 73 18.33 13.95 -2.94
C GLN A 73 18.73 12.76 -3.81
N PRO A 74 20.00 12.71 -4.29
CA PRO A 74 20.51 11.58 -5.05
C PRO A 74 20.48 10.31 -4.19
N GLY A 75 19.61 9.36 -4.55
CA GLY A 75 19.36 8.13 -3.79
C GLY A 75 17.91 7.97 -3.30
N LEU A 76 17.11 9.04 -3.36
CA LEU A 76 15.68 8.97 -3.06
C LEU A 76 14.95 8.19 -4.15
N ARG A 77 14.57 6.94 -3.85
CA ARG A 77 13.82 6.06 -4.77
C ARG A 77 12.32 6.22 -4.57
N GLY A 78 11.55 6.01 -5.64
CA GLY A 78 10.08 6.01 -5.59
C GLY A 78 9.41 7.37 -5.83
N PHE A 79 10.15 8.44 -6.10
CA PHE A 79 9.58 9.78 -6.38
C PHE A 79 9.77 10.21 -7.83
N THR A 80 9.60 9.28 -8.76
CA THR A 80 9.61 9.58 -10.19
C THR A 80 8.29 10.25 -10.59
N ARG A 81 8.29 11.02 -11.69
CA ARG A 81 7.09 11.66 -12.26
C ARG A 81 5.89 10.70 -12.30
N SER A 82 6.07 9.52 -12.88
CA SER A 82 5.01 8.51 -12.99
C SER A 82 4.51 8.03 -11.63
N ASN A 83 5.39 7.92 -10.62
CA ASN A 83 4.96 7.50 -9.29
C ASN A 83 4.22 8.62 -8.55
N LEU A 84 4.60 9.89 -8.73
CA LEU A 84 3.85 11.03 -8.19
C LEU A 84 2.42 11.09 -8.74
N PHE A 85 2.24 10.85 -10.04
CA PHE A 85 0.89 10.74 -10.62
C PHE A 85 0.11 9.56 -10.06
N ARG A 86 0.76 8.42 -9.78
CA ARG A 86 0.11 7.28 -9.11
C ARG A 86 -0.27 7.60 -7.68
N MET A 87 0.54 8.36 -6.94
CA MET A 87 0.20 8.84 -5.59
C MET A 87 -1.03 9.76 -5.64
N ARG A 88 -1.11 10.66 -6.63
CA ARG A 88 -2.28 11.50 -6.86
C ARG A 88 -3.54 10.65 -7.11
N GLN A 89 -3.46 9.72 -8.05
CA GLN A 89 -4.56 8.79 -8.35
C GLN A 89 -4.95 7.95 -7.13
N PHE A 90 -3.98 7.56 -6.31
CA PHE A 90 -4.22 6.85 -5.06
C PHE A 90 -5.07 7.64 -4.09
N TYR A 91 -4.74 8.91 -3.87
CA TYR A 91 -5.56 9.80 -3.07
C TYR A 91 -6.93 10.02 -3.70
N GLU A 92 -6.98 10.43 -4.98
CA GLU A 92 -8.23 10.76 -5.69
C GLU A 92 -9.22 9.58 -5.70
N ALA A 93 -8.73 8.35 -5.87
CA ALA A 93 -9.57 7.16 -5.92
C ALA A 93 -10.24 6.78 -4.59
N TYR A 94 -9.61 7.07 -3.45
CA TYR A 94 -10.06 6.57 -2.15
C TYR A 94 -10.44 7.65 -1.14
N HIS A 95 -10.09 8.93 -1.37
CA HIS A 95 -10.31 10.00 -0.38
C HIS A 95 -11.79 10.24 -0.05
N ALA A 96 -12.69 9.99 -1.00
CA ALA A 96 -14.14 10.15 -0.80
C ALA A 96 -14.77 8.98 -0.02
N GLU A 97 -14.07 7.85 0.12
CA GLU A 97 -14.58 6.62 0.71
C GLU A 97 -14.01 6.43 2.13
N GLU A 98 -14.69 6.99 3.13
CA GLU A 98 -14.25 7.04 4.54
C GLU A 98 -13.87 5.68 5.13
N LYS A 99 -14.52 4.60 4.67
CA LYS A 99 -14.29 3.22 5.14
C LYS A 99 -13.13 2.53 4.42
N VAL A 100 -12.87 2.90 3.16
CA VAL A 100 -11.87 2.22 2.32
C VAL A 100 -10.50 2.89 2.48
N ALA A 101 -10.46 4.21 2.66
CA ALA A 101 -9.21 4.96 2.83
C ALA A 101 -8.28 4.40 3.94
N PRO A 102 -8.78 4.07 5.16
CA PRO A 102 -7.93 3.50 6.21
C PRO A 102 -7.41 2.10 5.86
N LEU A 103 -8.16 1.32 5.09
CA LEU A 103 -7.80 -0.06 4.74
C LEU A 103 -6.70 -0.11 3.68
N VAL A 104 -6.82 0.71 2.62
CA VAL A 104 -5.79 0.76 1.56
C VAL A 104 -4.46 1.32 2.08
N ARG A 105 -4.51 2.14 3.13
CA ARG A 105 -3.34 2.65 3.85
C ARG A 105 -2.59 1.60 4.67
N GLN A 106 -3.20 0.46 4.97
CA GLN A 106 -2.54 -0.68 5.64
C GLN A 106 -1.87 -1.63 4.65
N LEU A 107 -2.17 -1.51 3.35
CA LEU A 107 -1.61 -2.35 2.30
C LEU A 107 -0.31 -1.78 1.76
N SER A 108 0.69 -2.64 1.54
CA SER A 108 1.95 -2.22 0.90
C SER A 108 1.72 -1.49 -0.43
N TRP A 109 2.64 -0.60 -0.81
CA TRP A 109 2.53 0.13 -2.08
C TRP A 109 2.42 -0.80 -3.29
N SER A 110 3.13 -1.93 -3.29
CA SER A 110 3.04 -2.94 -4.33
C SER A 110 1.63 -3.53 -4.45
N HIS A 111 0.96 -3.83 -3.33
CA HIS A 111 -0.42 -4.29 -3.35
C HIS A 111 -1.36 -3.23 -3.92
N ASN A 112 -1.19 -1.96 -3.52
CA ASN A 112 -1.97 -0.85 -4.08
C ASN A 112 -1.77 -0.71 -5.60
N LEU A 113 -0.54 -0.86 -6.10
CA LEU A 113 -0.27 -0.84 -7.55
C LEU A 113 -0.92 -2.01 -8.31
N ILE A 114 -0.99 -3.20 -7.70
CA ILE A 114 -1.69 -4.35 -8.28
C ILE A 114 -3.19 -4.08 -8.37
N ILE A 115 -3.78 -3.47 -7.34
CA ILE A 115 -5.19 -3.06 -7.37
C ILE A 115 -5.43 -2.06 -8.52
N PHE A 116 -4.54 -1.07 -8.69
CA PHE A 116 -4.61 -0.13 -9.81
C PHE A 116 -4.43 -0.77 -11.18
N SER A 117 -3.55 -1.76 -11.32
CA SER A 117 -3.32 -2.41 -12.62
C SER A 117 -4.51 -3.25 -13.06
N GLN A 118 -5.23 -3.85 -12.10
CA GLN A 118 -6.42 -4.64 -12.36
C GLN A 118 -7.67 -3.77 -12.60
N SER A 119 -7.73 -2.57 -12.01
CA SER A 119 -8.86 -1.64 -12.20
C SER A 119 -8.89 -0.93 -13.56
N LYS A 120 -7.77 -0.93 -14.31
CA LYS A 120 -7.68 -0.36 -15.67
C LYS A 120 -8.31 -1.23 -16.78
N ARG A 121 -8.98 -2.34 -16.45
CA ARG A 121 -9.82 -3.09 -17.38
C ARG A 121 -11.31 -2.79 -17.12
N PRO A 122 -11.85 -1.62 -17.50
CA PRO A 122 -13.28 -1.39 -17.42
C PRO A 122 -13.96 -2.13 -18.57
N GLU A 123 -14.68 -3.21 -18.25
CA GLU A 123 -15.90 -3.49 -19.00
C GLU A 123 -16.87 -2.33 -18.71
N SER A 124 -17.05 -1.47 -19.71
CA SER A 124 -18.13 -0.49 -19.88
C SER A 124 -18.58 0.29 -18.63
N GLY A 125 -18.08 1.52 -18.50
CA GLY A 125 -18.82 2.65 -17.91
C GLY A 125 -19.19 2.60 -16.43
N SER A 126 -18.68 1.64 -15.64
CA SER A 126 -18.93 1.58 -14.19
C SER A 126 -17.88 2.38 -13.41
N SER A 127 -18.36 3.23 -12.49
CA SER A 127 -17.51 3.95 -11.53
C SER A 127 -16.62 2.98 -10.75
N MET A 128 -15.35 3.35 -10.54
CA MET A 128 -14.30 2.50 -9.94
C MET A 128 -14.69 1.96 -8.56
N SER A 129 -15.48 2.71 -7.79
CA SER A 129 -16.06 2.30 -6.50
C SER A 129 -17.04 1.13 -6.63
N VAL A 130 -17.88 1.12 -7.68
CA VAL A 130 -18.90 0.08 -7.92
C VAL A 130 -18.25 -1.26 -8.32
N TRP A 131 -17.15 -1.20 -9.07
CA TRP A 131 -16.40 -2.40 -9.44
C TRP A 131 -15.68 -3.04 -8.25
N LEU A 132 -15.06 -2.23 -7.38
CA LEU A 132 -14.36 -2.67 -6.18
C LEU A 132 -15.29 -3.42 -5.21
N PHE A 133 -16.49 -2.93 -4.98
CA PHE A 133 -17.46 -3.57 -4.07
C PHE A 133 -18.00 -4.90 -4.61
N ARG A 134 -18.28 -4.98 -5.93
CA ARG A 134 -18.93 -6.15 -6.58
C ARG A 134 -18.01 -7.37 -6.76
N LYS A 135 -16.69 -7.17 -6.85
CA LYS A 135 -15.69 -8.26 -7.04
C LYS A 135 -15.00 -8.69 -5.75
N ASN A 136 -14.68 -7.77 -4.83
CA ASN A 136 -13.93 -8.12 -3.61
C ASN A 136 -14.76 -8.82 -2.52
N GLY A 137 -16.10 -8.83 -2.62
CA GLY A 137 -16.95 -9.60 -1.71
C GLY A 137 -16.83 -11.13 -1.85
N ARG A 138 -16.20 -11.66 -2.91
CA ARG A 138 -16.10 -13.10 -3.16
C ARG A 138 -14.69 -13.71 -3.16
N SER A 139 -13.61 -12.92 -3.23
CA SER A 139 -12.27 -13.47 -3.47
C SER A 139 -11.25 -13.24 -2.35
N VAL A 140 -11.54 -12.38 -1.38
CA VAL A 140 -10.70 -12.17 -0.21
C VAL A 140 -11.42 -12.82 0.95
N ASN A 141 -10.80 -13.78 1.66
CA ASN A 141 -11.36 -14.28 2.91
C ASN A 141 -11.29 -13.16 3.95
N TRP A 142 -12.38 -12.40 4.06
CA TRP A 142 -12.50 -11.24 4.94
C TRP A 142 -13.34 -11.65 6.15
N SER A 143 -12.71 -12.15 7.21
CA SER A 143 -13.36 -12.30 8.51
C SER A 143 -13.50 -10.95 9.21
N VAL A 144 -14.17 -9.98 8.58
CA VAL A 144 -14.67 -8.76 9.24
C VAL A 144 -16.05 -8.41 8.64
N SER A 145 -16.86 -9.43 8.42
CA SER A 145 -18.17 -9.40 7.79
C SER A 145 -19.28 -9.37 8.80
N SER A 146 -19.45 -8.24 9.51
CA SER A 146 -20.68 -8.07 10.31
C SER A 146 -21.11 -6.63 10.64
N LYS A 147 -20.44 -5.55 10.21
CA LYS A 147 -20.81 -4.20 10.70
C LYS A 147 -21.08 -3.13 9.64
N LEU A 148 -21.17 -3.47 8.37
CA LEU A 148 -21.39 -2.47 7.31
C LEU A 148 -22.69 -2.63 6.52
N HIS A 149 -23.53 -3.61 6.87
CA HIS A 149 -24.89 -3.75 6.35
C HIS A 149 -25.92 -3.27 7.39
N CYS A 150 -25.95 -1.96 7.66
CA CYS A 150 -27.15 -1.29 8.17
C CYS A 150 -26.91 0.22 8.15
N SER A 151 -27.47 0.90 7.14
CA SER A 151 -27.87 2.32 7.11
C SER A 151 -27.86 2.80 5.65
N SER A 152 -28.80 2.26 4.88
CA SER A 152 -29.33 2.87 3.66
C SER A 152 -30.68 2.20 3.38
N GLU A 153 -31.60 2.36 4.33
CA GLU A 153 -33.06 2.19 4.14
C GLU A 153 -33.74 2.64 5.44
N ALA A 154 -33.94 3.95 5.56
CA ALA A 154 -34.99 4.62 6.33
C ALA A 154 -35.01 6.09 5.91
#